data_AF-A0A353Q314-F1
#
_entry.id   AF-A0A353Q314-F1
#
_cell.length_a   1.000
_cell.length_b   1.000
_cell.length_c   1.000
_cell.angle_alpha   90.00
_cell.angle_beta   90.00
_cell.angle_gamma   90.00
#
_symmetry.space_group_name_H-M   'P 1'
#
loop_
_entity.id
_entity.type
_entity.pdbx_description
1 polymer ?
#
loop_
_entity_poly.entity_id
_entity_poly.type
_entity_poly.pdbx_seq_one_letter_code
_entity_poly.pdbx_strand_id
1 'polypeptide(L)'
;MDRDLALGLVRVTEVAALGAAKLMGRGDKNAADAAAVDGMRRMFDRINIRGTVVIGEGEMDEAPMLYIGEKVGKGDEDSPEVDIAVDPLDG
;
A
#
# COMPACT_ATOMS: atom_id res chain seq x y z
N MET A 1 6.25 -4.67 -18.41
CA MET A 1 5.34 -4.37 -17.29
C MET A 1 3.93 -4.42 -17.84
N ASP A 2 3.04 -5.17 -17.21
CA ASP A 2 1.63 -5.27 -17.61
C ASP A 2 0.94 -3.91 -17.46
N ARG A 3 0.16 -3.50 -18.46
CA ARG A 3 -0.56 -2.22 -18.47
C ARG A 3 -1.57 -2.14 -17.32
N ASP A 4 -2.16 -3.28 -16.96
CA ASP A 4 -3.14 -3.35 -15.88
C ASP A 4 -2.50 -3.16 -14.51
N LEU A 5 -1.25 -3.62 -14.34
CA LEU A 5 -0.47 -3.37 -13.13
C LEU A 5 -0.17 -1.88 -12.96
N ALA A 6 0.32 -1.22 -14.01
CA ALA A 6 0.64 0.22 -13.95
C ALA A 6 -0.59 1.06 -13.54
N LEU A 7 -1.76 0.80 -14.14
CA LEU A 7 -3.01 1.47 -13.76
C LEU A 7 -3.57 1.01 -12.40
N GLY A 8 -3.22 -0.18 -11.95
CA GLY A 8 -3.49 -0.65 -10.59
C GLY A 8 -2.74 0.20 -9.56
N LEU A 9 -1.44 0.40 -9.77
CA LEU A 9 -0.58 1.18 -8.86
C LEU A 9 -0.97 2.66 -8.79
N VAL A 10 -1.42 3.27 -9.90
CA VAL A 10 -2.00 4.62 -9.87
C VAL A 10 -3.15 4.71 -8.88
N ARG A 11 -4.07 3.73 -8.91
CA ARG A 11 -5.21 3.70 -7.99
C ARG A 11 -4.81 3.44 -6.54
N VAL A 12 -3.72 2.70 -6.32
CA VAL A 12 -3.17 2.48 -4.97
C VAL A 12 -2.75 3.80 -4.33
N THR A 13 -1.98 4.61 -5.05
CA THR A 13 -1.53 5.91 -4.53
C THR A 13 -2.66 6.93 -4.44
N GLU A 14 -3.63 6.92 -5.37
CA GLU A 14 -4.84 7.75 -5.30
C GLU A 14 -5.65 7.50 -4.02
N VAL A 15 -5.91 6.23 -3.68
CA VAL A 15 -6.71 5.90 -2.49
C VAL A 15 -5.96 6.24 -1.20
N ALA A 16 -4.64 6.03 -1.16
CA ALA A 16 -3.80 6.43 -0.02
C ALA A 16 -3.85 7.96 0.19
N ALA A 17 -3.62 8.73 -0.88
CA ALA A 17 -3.63 10.19 -0.84
C ALA A 17 -5.00 10.75 -0.45
N LEU A 18 -6.10 10.20 -0.98
CA LEU A 18 -7.46 10.59 -0.60
C LEU A 18 -7.80 10.23 0.86
N GLY A 19 -7.18 9.18 1.40
CA GLY A 19 -7.27 8.83 2.82
C GLY A 19 -6.65 9.90 3.70
N ALA A 20 -5.37 10.20 3.47
CA ALA A 20 -4.61 11.20 4.23
C ALA A 20 -5.17 12.63 4.08
N ALA A 21 -5.61 13.00 2.88
CA ALA A 21 -6.05 14.37 2.57
C ALA A 21 -7.20 14.87 3.48
N LYS A 22 -8.04 13.95 4.00
CA LYS A 22 -9.14 14.30 4.93
C LYS A 22 -8.64 14.85 6.27
N LEU A 23 -7.40 14.53 6.62
CA LEU A 23 -6.73 14.87 7.87
C LEU A 23 -5.68 15.97 7.69
N MET A 24 -5.52 16.48 6.46
CA MET A 24 -4.64 17.62 6.16
C MET A 24 -4.98 18.83 7.05
N GLY A 25 -3.94 19.40 7.67
CA GLY A 25 -4.07 20.58 8.54
C GLY A 25 -4.65 20.32 9.93
N ARG A 26 -4.90 19.06 10.30
CA ARG A 26 -5.45 18.71 11.63
C ARG A 26 -4.41 18.49 12.72
N GLY A 27 -3.11 18.48 12.37
CA GLY A 27 -2.02 18.27 13.32
C GLY A 27 -1.92 16.85 13.87
N ASP A 28 -2.66 15.88 13.31
CA ASP A 28 -2.68 14.49 13.74
C ASP A 28 -1.98 13.60 12.70
N LYS A 29 -0.66 13.49 12.83
CA LYS A 29 0.18 12.74 11.87
C LYS A 29 -0.17 11.25 11.84
N ASN A 30 -0.40 10.65 13.02
CA ASN A 30 -0.59 9.21 13.15
C ASN A 30 -1.93 8.80 12.51
N ALA A 31 -2.98 9.61 12.69
CA ALA A 31 -4.25 9.36 12.04
C ALA A 31 -4.14 9.52 10.51
N ALA A 32 -3.39 10.52 10.03
CA ALA A 32 -3.21 10.77 8.59
C ALA A 32 -2.47 9.60 7.91
N ASP A 33 -1.40 9.15 8.55
CA ASP A 33 -0.59 8.03 8.12
C ASP A 33 -1.39 6.72 8.12
N ALA A 34 -2.06 6.40 9.22
CA ALA A 34 -2.93 5.22 9.31
C ALA A 34 -4.03 5.22 8.23
N ALA A 35 -4.60 6.38 7.89
CA ALA A 35 -5.59 6.49 6.82
C ALA A 35 -5.00 6.22 5.42
N ALA A 36 -3.74 6.58 5.20
CA ALA A 36 -3.03 6.29 3.96
C ALA A 36 -2.66 4.81 3.84
N VAL A 37 -2.06 4.23 4.89
CA VAL A 37 -1.71 2.80 4.99
C VAL A 37 -2.93 1.94 4.69
N ASP A 38 -4.05 2.22 5.37
CA ASP A 38 -5.31 1.48 5.23
C ASP A 38 -5.93 1.64 3.82
N GLY A 39 -5.77 2.81 3.21
CA GLY A 39 -6.17 3.05 1.82
C GLY A 39 -5.34 2.23 0.82
N MET A 40 -4.02 2.34 0.92
CA MET A 40 -3.04 1.63 0.08
C MET A 40 -3.21 0.12 0.19
N ARG A 41 -3.25 -0.41 1.41
CA ARG A 41 -3.29 -1.85 1.69
C ARG A 41 -4.53 -2.52 1.08
N ARG A 42 -5.70 -1.89 1.21
CA ARG A 42 -6.95 -2.41 0.63
C ARG A 42 -6.97 -2.35 -0.89
N MET A 43 -6.29 -1.39 -1.50
CA MET A 43 -6.24 -1.30 -2.96
C MET A 43 -5.31 -2.38 -3.54
N PHE A 44 -4.25 -2.77 -2.84
CA PHE A 44 -3.43 -3.92 -3.24
C PHE A 44 -4.25 -5.21 -3.36
N ASP A 45 -5.24 -5.47 -2.48
CA ASP A 45 -6.15 -6.64 -2.59
C ASP A 45 -6.98 -6.68 -3.88
N ARG A 46 -6.93 -5.62 -4.70
CA ARG A 46 -7.63 -5.53 -5.98
C ARG A 46 -6.73 -5.76 -7.18
N ILE A 47 -5.41 -5.83 -7.02
CA ILE A 47 -4.43 -5.97 -8.09
C ILE A 47 -4.03 -7.43 -8.29
N ASN A 48 -4.01 -7.89 -9.54
CA ASN A 48 -3.53 -9.24 -9.91
C ASN A 48 -2.00 -9.30 -9.87
N ILE A 49 -1.45 -9.39 -8.67
CA ILE A 49 -0.02 -9.63 -8.41
C ILE A 49 0.14 -10.59 -7.24
N ARG A 50 1.31 -11.22 -7.18
CA ARG A 50 1.84 -11.88 -5.98
C ARG A 50 2.93 -10.98 -5.39
N GLY A 51 2.49 -9.94 -4.69
CA GLY A 51 3.36 -8.92 -4.13
C GLY A 51 3.97 -9.33 -2.79
N THR A 52 5.23 -8.95 -2.57
CA THR A 52 5.90 -9.01 -1.26
C THR A 52 6.38 -7.63 -0.89
N VAL A 53 5.98 -7.12 0.27
CA VAL A 53 6.52 -5.87 0.80
C VAL A 53 7.97 -6.12 1.25
N VAL A 54 8.93 -5.44 0.65
CA VAL A 54 10.36 -5.52 1.01
C VAL A 54 10.85 -4.27 1.73
N ILE A 55 10.11 -3.16 1.57
CA ILE A 55 10.29 -1.89 2.31
C ILE A 55 8.88 -1.38 2.62
N GLY A 56 8.58 -1.10 3.89
CA GLY A 56 7.27 -0.61 4.31
C GLY A 56 7.29 0.04 5.70
N GLU A 57 6.17 0.00 6.41
CA GLU A 57 5.93 0.73 7.67
C GLU A 57 6.83 0.28 8.84
N GLY A 58 7.42 -0.90 8.74
CA GLY A 58 8.29 -1.46 9.76
C GLY A 58 8.28 -2.99 9.75
N GLU A 59 8.81 -3.57 10.83
CA GLU A 59 8.72 -5.01 11.08
C GLU A 59 7.30 -5.42 11.49
N MET A 60 6.96 -6.71 11.36
CA MET A 60 5.61 -7.24 11.68
C MET A 60 5.15 -6.94 13.11
N ASP A 61 6.09 -6.85 14.05
CA ASP A 61 5.82 -6.57 15.47
C ASP A 61 5.51 -5.07 15.72
N GLU A 62 5.90 -4.20 14.79
CA GLU A 62 5.83 -2.74 14.91
C GLU A 62 4.73 -2.15 14.02
N ALA A 63 4.42 -2.80 12.90
CA ALA A 63 3.45 -2.34 11.91
C ALA A 63 2.37 -3.41 11.64
N PRO A 64 1.07 -3.11 11.89
CA PRO A 64 -0.01 -4.09 11.69
C PRO A 64 -0.35 -4.35 10.22
N MET A 65 0.05 -3.46 9.31
CA MET A 65 -0.18 -3.52 7.87
C MET A 65 1.04 -2.95 7.15
N LEU A 66 1.28 -3.40 5.93
CA LEU A 66 2.40 -3.02 5.07
C LEU A 66 3.78 -3.22 5.73
N TYR A 67 3.90 -4.26 6.56
CA TYR A 67 5.15 -4.65 7.20
C TYR A 67 6.07 -5.41 6.24
N ILE A 68 7.36 -5.44 6.54
CA ILE A 68 8.36 -6.16 5.75
C ILE A 68 8.04 -7.67 5.73
N GLY A 69 7.88 -8.22 4.53
CA GLY A 69 7.49 -9.60 4.28
C GLY A 69 6.00 -9.82 4.06
N GLU A 70 5.15 -8.80 4.22
CA GLU A 70 3.71 -8.93 3.98
C GLU A 70 3.42 -9.33 2.53
N LYS A 71 2.50 -10.29 2.35
CA LYS A 71 1.98 -10.68 1.05
C LYS A 71 0.75 -9.86 0.68
N VAL A 72 0.79 -9.23 -0.49
CA VAL A 72 -0.27 -8.35 -0.98
C VAL A 72 -0.61 -8.67 -2.44
N GLY A 73 -1.82 -8.29 -2.86
CA GLY A 73 -2.34 -8.68 -4.17
C GLY A 73 -3.34 -9.83 -4.09
N LYS A 74 -4.13 -9.99 -5.15
CA LYS A 74 -5.09 -11.09 -5.33
C LYS A 74 -4.70 -12.07 -6.43
N GLY A 75 -3.43 -12.02 -6.85
CA GLY A 75 -2.92 -12.85 -7.94
C GLY A 75 -2.89 -14.33 -7.57
N ASP A 76 -3.14 -15.18 -8.56
CA ASP A 76 -2.95 -16.62 -8.53
C ASP A 76 -1.49 -17.00 -8.87
N GLU A 77 -1.20 -18.31 -8.98
CA GLU A 77 0.16 -18.82 -9.23
C GLU A 77 0.79 -18.28 -10.52
N ASP A 78 -0.03 -17.99 -11.54
CA ASP A 78 0.38 -17.44 -12.84
C ASP A 78 0.56 -15.92 -12.83
N SER A 79 0.17 -15.25 -11.74
CA SER A 79 0.27 -13.80 -11.62
C SER A 79 1.72 -13.35 -11.37
N PRO A 80 2.10 -12.14 -11.82
CA PRO A 80 3.47 -11.65 -11.65
C PRO A 80 3.89 -11.57 -10.17
N GLU A 81 5.05 -12.16 -9.88
CA GLU A 81 5.75 -11.96 -8.60
C GLU A 81 6.48 -10.62 -8.62
N VAL A 82 6.25 -9.81 -7.60
CA VAL A 82 6.88 -8.49 -7.49
C VAL A 82 7.28 -8.18 -6.06
N ASP A 83 8.44 -7.56 -5.91
CA ASP A 83 8.85 -6.92 -4.68
C ASP A 83 8.32 -5.48 -4.67
N ILE A 84 7.81 -5.06 -3.51
CA ILE A 84 7.10 -3.80 -3.33
C ILE A 84 7.80 -3.00 -2.23
N ALA A 85 8.14 -1.76 -2.58
CA ALA A 85 8.48 -0.73 -1.61
C ALA A 85 7.28 0.22 -1.49
N VAL A 86 6.87 0.55 -0.26
CA VAL A 86 5.78 1.48 0.01
C VAL A 86 6.20 2.60 0.95
N ASP A 87 5.60 3.76 0.71
CA ASP A 87 5.51 4.89 1.62
C ASP A 87 4.11 5.50 1.41
N PRO A 88 3.09 5.07 2.19
CA PRO A 88 1.71 5.48 2.01
C PRO A 88 1.49 6.97 2.25
N LEU A 89 2.24 7.58 3.17
CA LEU A 89 2.24 9.00 3.43
C LEU A 89 3.67 9.51 3.69
N ASP A 90 4.33 9.92 2.60
CA ASP A 90 5.63 10.60 2.68
C ASP A 90 5.44 12.05 3.15
N GLY A 91 6.07 12.41 4.28
CA GLY A 91 5.84 13.65 5.04
C GLY A 91 7.07 14.23 5.71
#